data_AF-A0A9X1YDH0-F1
#
_entry.id   AF-A0A9X1YDH0-F1
#
_cell.length_a   1.000
_cell.length_b   1.000
_cell.length_c   1.000
_cell.angle_alpha   90.00
_cell.angle_beta   90.00
_cell.angle_gamma   90.00
#
_symmetry.space_group_name_H-M   'P 1'
#
loop_
_entity.id
_entity.type
_entity.pdbx_description
1 polymer ?
#
loop_
_entity_poly.entity_id
_entity_poly.type
_entity_poly.pdbx_seq_one_letter_code
_entity_poly.pdbx_strand_id
1 'polypeptide(L)'
;MIASHPIDVAGHFVGVAISEAGLWRFRAIDPAVSALEGSRFPSFADTVRAAHQARIEPGLPKASPPDAPAAHRRQQDAPRHARPRTGR
;
A
#
# COMPACT_ATOMS: atom_id res chain seq x y z
N MET A 1 24.32 -12.57 -1.70
CA MET A 1 24.67 -11.79 -0.50
C MET A 1 23.51 -10.85 -0.21
N ILE A 2 22.98 -10.83 1.01
CA ILE A 2 21.91 -9.89 1.40
C ILE A 2 22.61 -8.70 2.06
N ALA A 3 22.38 -7.50 1.55
CA ALA A 3 22.91 -6.27 2.14
C ALA A 3 21.76 -5.49 2.78
N SER A 4 21.88 -5.16 4.06
CA SER A 4 20.89 -4.34 4.79
C SER A 4 21.49 -2.99 5.14
N HIS A 5 20.77 -1.93 4.83
CA HIS A 5 21.19 -0.56 5.05
C HIS A 5 20.13 0.17 5.86
N PRO A 6 20.46 0.65 7.08
CA PRO A 6 19.53 1.49 7.84
C PRO A 6 19.28 2.81 7.12
N ILE A 7 18.04 3.28 7.14
CA ILE A 7 17.64 4.57 6.58
C ILE A 7 17.23 5.49 7.73
N ASP A 8 17.95 6.60 7.82
CA ASP A 8 17.65 7.73 8.69
C ASP A 8 17.14 8.90 7.84
N VAL A 9 16.11 9.58 8.32
CA VAL A 9 15.60 10.82 7.71
C VAL A 9 15.65 11.90 8.78
N ALA A 10 16.43 12.95 8.55
CA ALA A 10 16.60 14.09 9.45
C ALA A 10 16.86 13.71 10.93
N GLY A 11 17.69 12.69 11.18
CA GLY A 11 18.04 12.22 12.52
C GLY A 11 17.02 11.25 13.14
N HIS A 12 16.01 10.82 12.37
CA HIS A 12 15.06 9.80 12.79
C HIS A 12 15.23 8.53 11.97
N PHE A 13 15.46 7.43 12.68
CA PHE A 13 15.51 6.11 12.07
C PHE A 13 14.11 5.67 11.65
N VAL A 14 13.88 5.59 10.34
CA VAL A 14 12.54 5.33 9.78
C VAL A 14 12.36 3.89 9.28
N GLY A 15 13.45 3.19 8.94
CA GLY A 15 13.37 1.84 8.39
C GLY A 15 14.69 1.29 7.87
N VAL A 16 14.62 0.13 7.20
CA VAL A 16 15.79 -0.59 6.66
C VAL A 16 15.55 -0.95 5.19
N ALA A 17 16.54 -0.68 4.34
CA ALA A 17 16.56 -1.15 2.96
C ALA A 17 17.34 -2.47 2.87
N ILE A 18 16.71 -3.49 2.30
CA ILE A 18 17.26 -4.85 2.19
C ILE A 18 17.43 -5.18 0.71
N SER A 19 18.66 -5.46 0.29
CA SER A 19 18.97 -5.93 -1.06
C SER A 19 18.57 -7.41 -1.21
N GLU A 20 17.55 -7.67 -2.02
CA GLU A 20 16.96 -8.99 -2.28
C GLU A 20 16.74 -9.16 -3.79
N ALA A 21 17.30 -10.22 -4.39
CA ALA A 21 17.11 -10.59 -5.81
C ALA A 21 17.34 -9.45 -6.83
N GLY A 22 18.30 -8.56 -6.56
CA GLY A 22 18.63 -7.42 -7.44
C GLY A 22 17.74 -6.19 -7.23
N LEU A 23 16.85 -6.20 -6.24
CA LEU A 23 15.98 -5.10 -5.85
C LEU A 23 16.19 -4.72 -4.38
N TRP A 24 15.75 -3.52 -4.02
CA TRP A 24 15.81 -2.99 -2.66
C TRP A 24 14.42 -3.01 -2.04
N ARG A 25 14.20 -3.88 -1.06
CA ARG A 25 12.97 -3.97 -0.29
C ARG A 25 13.06 -3.06 0.93
N PHE A 26 12.07 -2.20 1.13
CA PHE A 26 11.99 -1.35 2.32
C PHE A 26 11.19 -2.01 3.45
N ARG A 27 11.74 -1.98 4.66
CA ARG A 27 11.08 -2.37 5.91
C ARG A 27 10.82 -1.12 6.73
N ALA A 28 9.55 -0.80 6.97
CA ALA A 28 9.18 0.37 7.74
C ALA A 28 9.28 0.08 9.25
N ILE A 29 9.72 1.08 10.02
CA ILE A 29 9.75 1.04 11.49
C ILE A 29 8.97 2.22 12.04
N ASP A 30 9.01 3.35 11.35
CA ASP A 30 8.24 4.54 11.70
C ASP A 30 6.87 4.55 10.97
N PRO A 31 5.77 4.92 11.66
CA PRO A 31 4.44 4.94 11.07
C PRO A 31 4.29 5.94 9.91
N ALA A 32 5.06 7.04 9.86
CA ALA A 32 5.00 8.00 8.76
C ALA A 32 5.48 7.40 7.44
N VAL A 33 6.33 6.36 7.48
CA VAL A 33 6.80 5.64 6.29
C VAL A 33 6.14 4.26 6.13
N SER A 34 5.12 3.94 6.92
CA SER A 34 4.42 2.64 6.87
C SER A 34 3.82 2.36 5.48
N ALA A 35 3.47 3.41 4.72
CA ALA A 35 3.01 3.29 3.34
C ALA A 35 4.03 2.61 2.40
N LEU A 36 5.32 2.67 2.72
CA LEU A 36 6.40 2.07 1.93
C LEU A 36 6.75 0.65 2.35
N GLU A 37 6.14 0.13 3.41
CA GLU A 37 6.41 -1.22 3.93
C GLU A 37 6.27 -2.29 2.83
N GLY A 38 7.34 -3.05 2.62
CA GLY A 38 7.40 -4.10 1.60
C GLY A 38 7.57 -3.60 0.16
N SER A 39 7.63 -2.29 -0.07
CA SER A 39 7.87 -1.72 -1.41
C SER A 39 9.26 -2.11 -1.92
N ARG A 40 9.36 -2.34 -3.23
CA ARG A 40 10.60 -2.74 -3.91
C ARG A 40 11.06 -1.65 -4.86
N PHE A 41 12.34 -1.28 -4.77
CA PHE A 41 12.96 -0.24 -5.55
C PHE A 41 14.12 -0.78 -6.39
N PRO A 42 14.39 -0.20 -7.56
CA PRO A 42 15.50 -0.61 -8.43
C PRO A 42 16.86 -0.19 -7.87
N SER A 43 16.92 0.78 -6.95
CA SER A 43 18.16 1.29 -6.37
C SER A 43 17.95 1.78 -4.94
N PHE A 44 19.02 1.72 -4.14
CA PHE A 44 19.01 2.22 -2.77
C PHE A 44 18.65 3.72 -2.69
N ALA A 45 19.14 4.53 -3.65
CA ALA A 45 18.83 5.95 -3.72
C ALA A 45 17.33 6.22 -3.87
N ASP A 46 16.61 5.42 -4.66
CA ASP A 46 15.15 5.51 -4.79
C ASP A 46 14.43 5.15 -3.49
N THR A 47 14.95 4.16 -2.75
CA THR A 47 14.40 3.81 -1.43
C THR A 47 14.54 4.97 -0.44
N VAL A 48 15.70 5.62 -0.40
CA VAL A 48 15.94 6.79 0.48
C VAL A 48 15.05 7.96 0.09
N ARG A 49 14.94 8.27 -1.22
CA ARG A 49 14.06 9.33 -1.72
C ARG A 49 12.60 9.08 -1.35
N ALA A 50 12.11 7.86 -1.54
CA ALA A 50 10.74 7.50 -1.18
C ALA A 50 10.51 7.66 0.33
N ALA A 51 11.43 7.18 1.18
CA ALA A 51 11.34 7.32 2.63
C ALA A 51 11.33 8.78 3.07
N HIS A 52 12.15 9.63 2.43
CA HIS A 52 12.18 11.07 2.68
C HIS A 52 10.84 11.73 2.28
N GLN A 53 10.28 11.38 1.13
CA GLN A 53 9.00 11.91 0.65
C GLN A 53 7.84 11.47 1.57
N ALA A 54 7.75 10.19 1.91
CA ALA A 54 6.68 9.65 2.74
C ALA A 54 6.65 10.29 4.14
N ARG A 55 7.81 10.66 4.67
CA ARG A 55 7.89 11.36 5.96
C ARG A 55 7.48 12.83 5.89
N ILE A 56 7.77 13.52 4.77
CA ILE A 56 7.34 14.92 4.57
C ILE A 56 5.83 14.99 4.33
N GLU A 57 5.28 14.06 3.55
CA GLU A 57 3.86 13.99 3.23
C GLU A 57 3.25 12.69 3.76
N PRO A 58 2.89 12.61 5.05
CA PRO A 58 2.36 11.40 5.69
C PRO A 58 0.93 10.99 5.25
N GLY A 59 0.53 11.28 4.01
CA GLY A 59 -0.86 11.16 3.56
C GLY A 59 -1.11 10.80 2.10
N LEU A 60 -0.11 10.39 1.30
CA LEU A 60 -0.42 9.92 -0.06
C LEU A 60 -0.95 8.47 -0.03
N PRO A 61 -2.16 8.20 -0.56
CA PRO A 61 -2.70 6.86 -0.57
C PRO A 61 -1.80 5.96 -1.41
N LYS A 62 -1.41 4.84 -0.77
CA LYS A 62 -0.85 3.63 -1.37
C LYS A 62 -1.32 3.53 -2.82
N ALA A 63 -0.40 3.60 -3.78
CA ALA A 63 -0.70 3.26 -5.16
C ALA A 63 -1.30 1.84 -5.15
N SER A 64 -2.62 1.76 -5.19
CA SER A 64 -3.33 0.52 -5.44
C SER A 64 -2.74 -0.02 -6.75
N PRO A 65 -2.40 -1.32 -6.83
CA PRO A 65 -2.07 -1.92 -8.11
C PRO A 65 -3.20 -1.60 -9.11
N PRO A 66 -2.92 -1.38 -10.41
CA PRO A 66 -3.95 -1.12 -11.41
C PRO A 66 -4.90 -2.31 -11.67
N ASP A 67 -5.07 -3.24 -10.73
CA ASP A 67 -5.83 -4.48 -10.87
C ASP A 67 -6.92 -4.65 -9.78
N ALA A 68 -7.69 -3.60 -9.53
CA ALA A 68 -8.99 -3.77 -8.90
C ALA A 68 -10.06 -3.80 -10.01
N PRO A 69 -10.52 -4.98 -10.48
CA PRO A 69 -11.62 -5.03 -11.42
C PRO A 69 -12.86 -4.41 -10.76
N ALA A 70 -13.49 -3.49 -11.48
CA ALA A 70 -14.76 -2.88 -11.15
C ALA A 70 -15.86 -3.96 -10.98
N ALA A 71 -15.99 -4.51 -9.79
CA ALA A 71 -17.01 -5.50 -9.44
C ALA A 71 -17.88 -4.99 -8.28
N HIS A 72 -18.57 -3.87 -8.52
CA HIS A 72 -19.67 -3.41 -7.65
C HIS A 72 -21.01 -3.29 -8.39
N ARG A 73 -21.17 -3.98 -9.53
CA ARG A 73 -22.43 -4.01 -10.30
C ARG A 73 -23.15 -5.36 -10.21
N ARG A 74 -23.29 -5.91 -9.00
CA ARG A 74 -24.17 -7.07 -8.73
C ARG A 74 -24.65 -7.10 -7.28
N GLN A 75 -25.49 -6.14 -6.88
CA GLN A 75 -26.48 -6.32 -5.81
C GLN A 75 -27.26 -5.02 -5.68
N GLN A 76 -28.41 -4.93 -6.36
CA GLN A 76 -29.56 -4.07 -6.02
C GLN A 76 -30.47 -4.00 -7.25
N ASP A 77 -31.27 -5.05 -7.48
CA ASP A 77 -32.70 -4.89 -7.75
C ASP A 77 -33.39 -6.25 -7.60
N ALA A 78 -33.71 -6.59 -6.35
CA ALA A 78 -34.68 -7.62 -6.06
C ALA A 78 -35.30 -7.33 -4.70
N PRO A 79 -36.51 -6.75 -4.63
CA PRO A 79 -37.37 -6.94 -3.50
C PRO A 79 -38.22 -8.18 -3.74
N ARG A 80 -37.90 -9.23 -2.98
CA ARG A 80 -38.69 -10.43 -2.82
C ARG A 80 -39.87 -10.14 -1.88
N HIS A 81 -41.03 -10.69 -2.22
CA HIS A 81 -42.24 -10.93 -1.40
C HIS A 81 -43.35 -9.88 -1.37
N ALA A 82 -44.52 -10.25 -1.95
CA ALA A 82 -45.74 -10.54 -1.17
C ALA A 82 -46.83 -11.19 -2.05
N ARG A 83 -47.21 -12.44 -1.74
CA ARG A 83 -48.58 -12.99 -1.95
C ARG A 83 -49.45 -12.55 -0.74
N PRO A 84 -50.80 -12.71 -0.65
CA PRO A 84 -51.80 -13.35 -1.54
C PRO A 84 -53.21 -12.63 -1.65
N ARG A 85 -54.15 -13.26 -2.42
CA ARG A 85 -55.66 -13.18 -2.40
C ARG A 85 -56.32 -11.82 -2.75
N THR A 86 -57.34 -11.67 -3.61
CA THR A 86 -58.74 -12.20 -3.60
C THR A 86 -59.41 -11.67 -4.92
N GLY A 87 -60.04 -12.48 -5.77
CA GLY A 87 -61.51 -12.62 -5.88
C GLY A 87 -62.22 -11.54 -6.74
N ARG A 88 -62.63 -11.88 -7.97
CA ARG A 88 -64.03 -11.85 -8.49
C ARG A 88 -64.03 -12.25 -9.97
#